data_AF-A0A166X505-F1
#
_entry.id   AF-A0A166X505-F1
#
_cell.length_a   1.000
_cell.length_b   1.000
_cell.length_c   1.000
_cell.angle_alpha   90.00
_cell.angle_beta   90.00
_cell.angle_gamma   90.00
#
_symmetry.space_group_name_H-M   'P 1'
#
loop_
_entity.id
_entity.type
_entity.pdbx_description
1 polymer ?
#
loop_
_entity_poly.entity_id
_entity_poly.type
_entity_poly.pdbx_seq_one_letter_code
_entity_poly.pdbx_strand_id
1 'polypeptide(L)'
;MAPYLDTVKSFADVPITDLGVATISFLEAADGLVGLFDLLGSTAFTVVQSDIKGNITKVRARYNAVPDQCATLEALVKNEASEKKRPATEGLMWLLRGMSFTCKSLQNLQANKSEELTAAFTKGYEGSLKQFHNFVVKGVFAVAMKACPYRKDFYAKLAADPAGGEAASDEKLNEDLDKWLAGLDAIVTRIQAFYVEGKYEKGL
;
A
#
# COMPACT_ATOMS: atom_id res chain seq x y z
N MET A 1 -1.88 -14.99 19.17
CA MET A 1 -2.04 -13.83 18.26
C MET A 1 -2.91 -14.38 17.13
N ALA A 2 -2.88 -13.85 15.92
CA ALA A 2 -3.64 -14.41 14.78
C ALA A 2 -2.75 -14.35 13.52
N PRO A 3 -3.09 -15.07 12.43
CA PRO A 3 -2.47 -14.89 11.13
C PRO A 3 -2.42 -13.43 10.69
N TYR A 4 -1.42 -13.05 9.89
CA TYR A 4 -1.09 -11.64 9.68
C TYR A 4 -2.26 -10.79 9.20
N LEU A 5 -3.02 -11.27 8.20
CA LEU A 5 -4.17 -10.54 7.65
C LEU A 5 -5.32 -10.37 8.64
N ASP A 6 -5.43 -11.22 9.67
CA ASP A 6 -6.41 -11.11 10.74
C ASP A 6 -5.99 -10.08 11.81
N THR A 7 -4.71 -9.66 11.82
CA THR A 7 -4.18 -8.69 12.80
C THR A 7 -4.23 -7.23 12.35
N VAL A 8 -4.47 -7.00 11.05
CA VAL A 8 -4.45 -5.66 10.44
C VAL A 8 -5.82 -5.33 9.87
N LYS A 9 -6.12 -4.03 9.78
CA LYS A 9 -7.34 -3.59 9.08
C LYS A 9 -7.23 -3.92 7.59
N SER A 10 -8.22 -4.63 7.06
CA SER A 10 -8.29 -4.91 5.64
C SER A 10 -8.68 -3.67 4.85
N PHE A 11 -8.10 -3.49 3.65
CA PHE A 11 -8.58 -2.47 2.73
C PHE A 11 -10.01 -2.73 2.25
N ALA A 12 -10.48 -3.99 2.30
CA ALA A 12 -11.87 -4.33 2.01
C ALA A 12 -12.86 -3.72 3.01
N ASP A 13 -12.42 -3.45 4.24
CA ASP A 13 -13.25 -2.91 5.32
C ASP A 13 -13.16 -1.38 5.43
N VAL A 14 -12.44 -0.72 4.52
CA VAL A 14 -12.33 0.73 4.49
C VAL A 14 -13.60 1.31 3.84
N PRO A 15 -14.38 2.15 4.54
CA PRO A 15 -15.60 2.71 3.98
C PRO A 15 -15.31 3.60 2.75
N ILE A 16 -15.98 3.27 1.65
CA ILE A 16 -16.04 4.08 0.44
C ILE A 16 -17.49 4.52 0.26
N THR A 17 -17.72 5.83 0.27
CA THR A 17 -19.04 6.43 0.07
C THR A 17 -19.00 7.38 -1.11
N ASP A 18 -20.15 7.94 -1.49
CA ASP A 18 -20.20 9.01 -2.49
C ASP A 18 -19.36 10.24 -2.10
N LEU A 19 -19.18 10.46 -0.78
CA LEU A 19 -18.35 11.54 -0.24
C LEU A 19 -16.85 11.26 -0.34
N GLY A 20 -16.44 10.01 -0.52
CA GLY A 20 -15.05 9.59 -0.64
C GLY A 20 -14.63 8.43 0.25
N VAL A 21 -13.31 8.21 0.30
CA VAL A 21 -12.67 7.14 1.08
C VAL A 21 -12.36 7.64 2.49
N ALA A 22 -12.85 6.95 3.52
CA ALA A 22 -12.69 7.37 4.91
C ALA A 22 -11.20 7.41 5.35
N THR A 23 -10.70 8.61 5.70
CA THR A 23 -9.27 8.88 5.90
C THR A 23 -8.66 8.02 7.00
N ILE A 24 -9.28 7.96 8.18
CA ILE A 24 -8.73 7.20 9.32
C ILE A 24 -8.68 5.70 9.03
N SER A 25 -9.76 5.15 8.46
CA SER A 25 -9.80 3.73 8.11
C SER A 25 -8.75 3.38 7.05
N PHE A 26 -8.54 4.25 6.06
CA PHE A 26 -7.48 4.08 5.08
C PHE A 26 -6.08 4.12 5.73
N LEU A 27 -5.83 5.07 6.63
CA LEU A 27 -4.53 5.20 7.29
C LEU A 27 -4.22 4.00 8.21
N GLU A 28 -5.23 3.45 8.89
CA GLU A 28 -5.11 2.21 9.68
C GLU A 28 -4.75 1.01 8.79
N ALA A 29 -5.42 0.85 7.65
CA ALA A 29 -5.09 -0.20 6.68
C ALA A 29 -3.69 0.00 6.05
N ALA A 30 -3.30 1.27 5.82
CA ALA A 30 -1.97 1.63 5.31
C ALA A 30 -0.84 1.29 6.30
N ASP A 31 -1.06 1.44 7.62
CA ASP A 31 -0.11 0.97 8.62
C ASP A 31 0.04 -0.56 8.57
N GLY A 32 -1.06 -1.29 8.30
CA GLY A 32 -1.02 -2.71 8.00
C GLY A 32 -0.14 -3.03 6.79
N LEU A 33 -0.31 -2.33 5.68
CA LEU A 33 0.54 -2.54 4.50
C LEU A 33 2.05 -2.39 4.79
N VAL A 34 2.43 -1.49 5.69
CA VAL A 34 3.83 -1.32 6.11
C VAL A 34 4.38 -2.60 6.74
N GLY A 35 3.62 -3.25 7.62
CA GLY A 35 4.05 -4.48 8.28
C GLY A 35 4.20 -5.67 7.33
N LEU A 36 3.52 -5.66 6.18
CA LEU A 36 3.68 -6.70 5.16
C LEU A 36 5.12 -6.73 4.61
N PHE A 37 5.81 -5.58 4.57
CA PHE A 37 7.21 -5.51 4.19
C PHE A 37 8.16 -6.08 5.26
N ASP A 38 7.73 -6.17 6.53
CA ASP A 38 8.51 -6.88 7.56
C ASP A 38 8.49 -8.40 7.30
N LEU A 39 7.40 -8.92 6.73
CA LEU A 39 7.31 -10.34 6.34
C LEU A 39 8.28 -10.71 5.21
N LEU A 40 8.61 -9.76 4.34
CA LEU A 40 9.66 -9.95 3.32
C LEU A 40 11.03 -10.21 3.97
N GLY A 41 11.25 -9.77 5.21
CA GLY A 41 12.35 -10.21 6.06
C GLY A 41 13.74 -9.71 5.66
N SER A 42 13.84 -8.66 4.85
CA SER A 42 15.11 -8.08 4.42
C SER A 42 15.19 -6.59 4.70
N THR A 43 16.33 -6.15 5.26
CA THR A 43 16.66 -4.73 5.46
C THR A 43 16.74 -3.94 4.15
N ALA A 44 16.81 -4.64 3.00
CA ALA A 44 16.71 -4.02 1.69
C ALA A 44 15.36 -3.29 1.48
N PHE A 45 14.30 -3.69 2.20
CA PHE A 45 12.99 -3.04 2.16
C PHE A 45 12.84 -1.87 3.16
N THR A 46 13.82 -1.60 4.03
CA THR A 46 13.74 -0.51 5.02
C THR A 46 13.55 0.86 4.36
N VAL A 47 14.16 1.07 3.19
CA VAL A 47 13.97 2.31 2.41
C VAL A 47 12.52 2.44 1.94
N VAL A 48 11.92 1.34 1.46
CA VAL A 48 10.53 1.30 0.99
C VAL A 48 9.57 1.56 2.16
N GLN A 49 9.78 0.88 3.29
CA GLN A 49 8.99 1.12 4.50
C GLN A 49 9.09 2.56 4.99
N SER A 50 10.29 3.16 4.97
CA SER A 50 10.50 4.54 5.43
C SER A 50 9.76 5.54 4.56
N ASP A 51 9.75 5.34 3.23
CA ASP A 51 8.98 6.16 2.30
C ASP A 51 7.47 6.06 2.59
N ILE A 52 6.94 4.84 2.71
CA ILE A 52 5.52 4.61 3.01
C ILE A 52 5.13 5.24 4.37
N LYS A 53 5.91 4.99 5.44
CA LYS A 53 5.69 5.58 6.78
C LYS A 53 5.72 7.11 6.75
N GLY A 54 6.67 7.69 6.01
CA GLY A 54 6.79 9.14 5.85
C GLY A 54 5.56 9.73 5.16
N ASN A 55 5.06 9.08 4.12
CA ASN A 55 3.88 9.51 3.39
C ASN A 55 2.59 9.37 4.22
N ILE A 56 2.41 8.27 4.96
CA ILE A 56 1.33 8.10 5.95
C ILE A 56 1.37 9.24 6.98
N THR A 57 2.56 9.57 7.49
CA THR A 57 2.73 10.64 8.48
C THR A 57 2.27 12.00 7.94
N LYS A 58 2.59 12.34 6.69
CA LYS A 58 2.13 13.59 6.05
C LYS A 58 0.61 13.66 5.96
N VAL A 59 -0.04 12.57 5.52
CA VAL A 59 -1.51 12.51 5.41
C VAL A 59 -2.17 12.59 6.79
N ARG A 60 -1.66 11.83 7.76
CA ARG A 60 -2.15 11.82 9.14
C ARG A 60 -2.00 13.19 9.81
N ALA A 61 -0.89 13.89 9.55
CA ALA A 61 -0.68 15.24 10.06
C ALA A 61 -1.75 16.23 9.56
N ARG A 62 -2.14 16.15 8.28
CA ARG A 62 -3.20 17.00 7.74
C ARG A 62 -4.56 16.67 8.36
N TYR A 63 -4.90 15.40 8.47
CA TYR A 63 -6.12 14.98 9.16
C TYR A 63 -6.18 15.53 10.59
N ASN A 64 -5.11 15.35 11.37
CA ASN A 64 -5.09 15.79 12.77
C ASN A 64 -5.20 17.32 12.93
N ALA A 65 -4.73 18.10 11.96
CA ALA A 65 -4.82 19.55 12.01
C ALA A 65 -6.26 20.07 11.82
N VAL A 66 -7.04 19.42 10.96
CA VAL A 66 -8.40 19.84 10.58
C VAL A 66 -9.31 18.63 10.29
N PRO A 67 -9.62 17.79 11.29
CA PRO A 67 -10.27 16.49 11.08
C PRO A 67 -11.66 16.61 10.44
N ASP A 68 -12.44 17.62 10.81
CA ASP A 68 -13.78 17.88 10.28
C ASP A 68 -13.79 18.19 8.77
N GLN A 69 -12.65 18.65 8.23
CA GLN A 69 -12.48 18.96 6.80
C GLN A 69 -11.71 17.88 6.05
N CYS A 70 -11.24 16.84 6.75
CA CYS A 70 -10.39 15.78 6.21
C CYS A 70 -10.99 14.38 6.42
N ALA A 71 -12.31 14.28 6.64
CA ALA A 71 -12.99 13.01 6.88
C ALA A 71 -12.79 11.98 5.75
N THR A 72 -12.63 12.44 4.50
CA THR A 72 -12.26 11.61 3.35
C THR A 72 -10.95 12.05 2.72
N LEU A 73 -10.27 11.14 2.02
CA LEU A 73 -9.02 11.43 1.31
C LEU A 73 -9.21 12.54 0.27
N GLU A 74 -10.32 12.53 -0.45
CA GLU A 74 -10.69 13.56 -1.42
C GLU A 74 -10.90 14.93 -0.75
N ALA A 75 -11.59 14.96 0.40
CA ALA A 75 -11.78 16.19 1.17
C ALA A 75 -10.45 16.74 1.70
N LEU A 76 -9.57 15.86 2.19
CA LEU A 76 -8.23 16.22 2.65
C LEU A 76 -7.40 16.87 1.53
N VAL A 77 -7.39 16.29 0.34
CA VAL A 77 -6.67 16.85 -0.83
C VAL A 77 -7.26 18.19 -1.26
N LYS A 78 -8.59 18.30 -1.32
CA LYS A 78 -9.29 19.56 -1.65
C LYS A 78 -8.97 20.66 -0.63
N ASN A 79 -8.94 20.30 0.65
CA ASN A 79 -8.69 21.20 1.74
C ASN A 79 -7.25 21.77 1.72
N GLU A 80 -6.25 21.01 1.26
CA GLU A 80 -4.88 21.49 1.10
C GLU A 80 -4.62 22.15 -0.27
N ALA A 81 -5.55 22.06 -1.23
CA ALA A 81 -5.31 22.41 -2.64
C ALA A 81 -4.95 23.88 -2.88
N SER A 82 -5.46 24.81 -2.07
CA SER A 82 -5.17 26.24 -2.20
C SER A 82 -3.86 26.68 -1.54
N GLU A 83 -3.17 25.76 -0.85
CA GLU A 83 -1.96 26.09 -0.10
C GLU A 83 -0.72 26.08 -1.02
N LYS A 84 0.25 26.95 -0.70
CA LYS A 84 1.52 27.02 -1.44
C LYS A 84 2.34 25.75 -1.31
N LYS A 85 2.24 25.06 -0.17
CA LYS A 85 2.90 23.76 0.07
C LYS A 85 1.81 22.74 0.34
N ARG A 86 1.93 21.58 -0.28
CA ARG A 86 0.89 20.54 -0.24
C ARG A 86 1.44 19.18 0.18
N PRO A 87 2.11 19.09 1.35
CA PRO A 87 2.80 17.88 1.77
C PRO A 87 1.88 16.66 1.91
N ALA A 88 0.62 16.83 2.33
CA ALA A 88 -0.30 15.71 2.47
C ALA A 88 -0.82 15.21 1.11
N THR A 89 -1.08 16.13 0.18
CA THR A 89 -1.38 15.82 -1.22
C THR A 89 -0.22 15.06 -1.86
N GLU A 90 1.00 15.56 -1.71
CA GLU A 90 2.20 14.91 -2.25
C GLU A 90 2.43 13.55 -1.60
N GLY A 91 2.31 13.49 -0.27
CA GLY A 91 2.45 12.25 0.49
C GLY A 91 1.44 11.19 0.05
N LEU A 92 0.16 11.55 -0.05
CA LEU A 92 -0.88 10.63 -0.51
C LEU A 92 -0.63 10.16 -1.94
N MET A 93 -0.16 11.03 -2.84
CA MET A 93 0.19 10.63 -4.21
C MET A 93 1.29 9.55 -4.23
N TRP A 94 2.38 9.77 -3.49
CA TRP A 94 3.48 8.79 -3.42
C TRP A 94 3.05 7.50 -2.71
N LEU A 95 2.24 7.61 -1.66
CA LEU A 95 1.64 6.46 -0.98
C LEU A 95 0.81 5.61 -1.95
N LEU A 96 -0.06 6.23 -2.76
CA LEU A 96 -0.89 5.54 -3.75
C LEU A 96 -0.06 4.88 -4.85
N ARG A 97 1.05 5.50 -5.28
CA ARG A 97 1.97 4.89 -6.25
C ARG A 97 2.67 3.65 -5.67
N GLY A 98 3.13 3.72 -4.41
CA GLY A 98 3.68 2.58 -3.69
C GLY A 98 2.64 1.46 -3.47
N MET A 99 1.42 1.83 -3.09
CA MET A 99 0.30 0.89 -2.94
C MET A 99 -0.07 0.21 -4.26
N SER A 100 -0.12 0.96 -5.37
CA SER A 100 -0.36 0.40 -6.71
C SER A 100 0.69 -0.63 -7.08
N PHE A 101 1.96 -0.36 -6.78
CA PHE A 101 3.05 -1.32 -6.94
C PHE A 101 2.81 -2.59 -6.13
N THR A 102 2.55 -2.48 -4.82
CA THR A 102 2.34 -3.65 -3.96
C THR A 102 1.13 -4.46 -4.41
N CYS A 103 0.01 -3.79 -4.70
CA CYS A 103 -1.23 -4.40 -5.17
C CYS A 103 -1.01 -5.23 -6.44
N LYS A 104 -0.45 -4.61 -7.49
CA LYS A 104 -0.17 -5.31 -8.76
C LYS A 104 0.80 -6.48 -8.58
N SER A 105 1.80 -6.33 -7.71
CA SER A 105 2.77 -7.37 -7.42
C SER A 105 2.12 -8.60 -6.78
N LEU A 106 1.27 -8.38 -5.76
CA LEU A 106 0.57 -9.44 -5.05
C LEU A 106 -0.56 -10.06 -5.89
N GLN A 107 -1.29 -9.26 -6.69
CA GLN A 107 -2.26 -9.78 -7.66
C GLN A 107 -1.60 -10.70 -8.69
N ASN A 108 -0.41 -10.34 -9.20
CA ASN A 108 0.36 -11.21 -10.08
C ASN A 108 0.74 -12.53 -9.40
N LEU A 109 1.10 -12.51 -8.10
CA LEU A 109 1.38 -13.72 -7.33
C LEU A 109 0.13 -14.58 -7.12
N GLN A 110 -1.01 -13.98 -6.82
CA GLN A 110 -2.27 -14.70 -6.67
C GLN A 110 -2.70 -15.39 -7.97
N ALA A 111 -2.60 -14.67 -9.09
CA ALA A 111 -2.94 -15.19 -10.42
C ALA A 111 -1.97 -16.29 -10.90
N ASN A 112 -0.69 -16.23 -10.51
CA ASN A 112 0.35 -17.14 -10.98
C ASN A 112 1.00 -17.88 -9.80
N LYS A 113 0.39 -18.98 -9.36
CA LYS A 113 0.83 -19.73 -8.16
C LYS A 113 2.25 -20.31 -8.26
N SER A 114 2.78 -20.50 -9.46
CA SER A 114 4.15 -20.98 -9.71
C SER A 114 5.19 -19.85 -9.81
N GLU A 115 4.78 -18.58 -9.78
CA GLU A 115 5.69 -17.45 -9.93
C GLU A 115 6.35 -17.07 -8.60
N GLU A 116 7.66 -16.83 -8.65
CA GLU A 116 8.45 -16.37 -7.50
C GLU A 116 8.24 -14.87 -7.22
N LEU A 117 8.45 -14.50 -5.95
CA LEU A 117 8.20 -13.14 -5.46
C LEU A 117 8.96 -12.07 -6.23
N THR A 118 10.25 -12.30 -6.52
CA THR A 118 11.09 -11.39 -7.32
C THR A 118 10.50 -11.10 -8.70
N ALA A 119 9.98 -12.13 -9.38
CA ALA A 119 9.45 -11.98 -10.73
C ALA A 119 8.14 -11.18 -10.71
N ALA A 120 7.22 -11.53 -9.82
CA ALA A 120 5.95 -10.83 -9.70
C ALA A 120 6.10 -9.37 -9.22
N PHE A 121 6.99 -9.10 -8.27
CA PHE A 121 7.28 -7.74 -7.80
C PHE A 121 8.00 -6.92 -8.89
N THR A 122 8.88 -7.53 -9.68
CA THR A 122 9.48 -6.85 -10.83
C THR A 122 8.41 -6.43 -11.85
N LYS A 123 7.50 -7.33 -12.22
CA LYS A 123 6.36 -6.99 -13.11
C LYS A 123 5.49 -5.89 -12.53
N GLY A 124 5.16 -5.99 -11.24
CA GLY A 124 4.36 -4.98 -10.54
C GLY A 124 5.04 -3.60 -10.58
N TYR A 125 6.35 -3.55 -10.35
CA TYR A 125 7.13 -2.31 -10.40
C TYR A 125 7.13 -1.67 -11.79
N GLU A 126 7.34 -2.48 -12.83
CA GLU A 126 7.35 -2.01 -14.21
C GLU A 126 6.00 -1.44 -14.64
N GLY A 127 4.90 -2.07 -14.22
CA GLY A 127 3.54 -1.62 -14.49
C GLY A 127 3.02 -0.50 -13.58
N SER A 128 3.85 0.09 -12.71
CA SER A 128 3.41 1.12 -11.75
C SER A 128 4.49 2.17 -11.46
N LEU A 129 5.36 1.91 -10.49
CA LEU A 129 6.19 2.89 -9.81
C LEU A 129 7.45 3.27 -10.62
N LYS A 130 7.93 2.39 -11.51
CA LYS A 130 9.17 2.57 -12.30
C LYS A 130 9.21 3.88 -13.08
N GLN A 131 8.07 4.34 -13.60
CA GLN A 131 7.99 5.58 -14.39
C GLN A 131 8.29 6.85 -13.55
N PHE A 132 8.10 6.79 -12.23
CA PHE A 132 8.31 7.93 -11.33
C PHE A 132 9.71 7.93 -10.70
N HIS A 133 10.48 6.86 -10.86
CA HIS A 133 11.82 6.74 -10.28
C HIS A 133 12.91 7.18 -11.25
N ASN A 134 13.87 7.97 -10.75
CA ASN A 134 15.11 8.26 -11.45
C ASN A 134 16.05 7.03 -11.48
N PHE A 135 17.18 7.11 -12.19
CA PHE A 135 18.10 5.98 -12.35
C PHE A 135 18.70 5.47 -11.02
N VAL A 136 18.92 6.37 -10.06
CA VAL A 136 19.47 6.02 -8.74
C VAL A 136 18.44 5.19 -7.96
N VAL A 137 17.20 5.66 -7.87
CA VAL A 137 16.12 4.96 -7.15
C VAL A 137 15.78 3.64 -7.83
N LYS A 138 15.83 3.58 -9.18
CA LYS A 138 15.71 2.32 -9.94
C LYS A 138 16.79 1.30 -9.55
N GLY A 139 18.03 1.74 -9.33
CA GLY A 139 19.12 0.89 -8.87
C GLY A 139 18.89 0.32 -7.47
N VAL A 140 18.43 1.16 -6.53
CA VAL A 140 18.06 0.71 -5.17
C VAL A 140 16.95 -0.35 -5.23
N PHE A 141 15.93 -0.12 -6.04
CA PHE A 141 14.84 -1.07 -6.22
C PHE A 141 15.32 -2.41 -6.79
N ALA A 142 16.22 -2.38 -7.79
CA ALA A 142 16.79 -3.61 -8.36
C ALA A 142 17.57 -4.45 -7.32
N VAL A 143 18.21 -3.80 -6.34
CA VAL A 143 18.85 -4.50 -5.22
C VAL A 143 17.80 -5.10 -4.28
N ALA A 144 16.74 -4.35 -3.94
CA ALA A 144 15.65 -4.85 -3.10
C ALA A 144 14.97 -6.09 -3.70
N MET A 145 14.75 -6.14 -5.01
CA MET A 145 14.14 -7.29 -5.68
C MET A 145 14.97 -8.58 -5.59
N LYS A 146 16.30 -8.46 -5.52
CA LYS A 146 17.19 -9.61 -5.29
C LYS A 146 17.11 -10.14 -3.86
N ALA A 147 16.55 -9.36 -2.94
CA ALA A 147 16.40 -9.70 -1.54
C ALA A 147 14.96 -10.11 -1.19
N CYS A 148 14.06 -10.24 -2.17
CA CYS A 148 12.78 -10.88 -1.96
C CYS A 148 12.98 -12.33 -1.47
N PRO A 149 12.19 -12.81 -0.50
CA PRO A 149 12.23 -14.21 -0.10
C PRO A 149 11.58 -15.09 -1.16
N TYR A 150 11.75 -16.41 -1.03
CA TYR A 150 10.98 -17.37 -1.84
C TYR A 150 9.49 -17.21 -1.55
N ARG A 151 8.67 -17.46 -2.59
CA ARG A 151 7.20 -17.40 -2.47
C ARG A 151 6.70 -18.21 -1.27
N LYS A 152 7.14 -19.46 -1.14
CA LYS A 152 6.70 -20.36 -0.07
C LYS A 152 6.94 -19.78 1.33
N ASP A 153 8.08 -19.10 1.53
CA ASP A 153 8.47 -18.56 2.84
C ASP A 153 7.65 -17.31 3.17
N PHE A 154 7.32 -16.50 2.16
CA PHE A 154 6.44 -15.36 2.31
C PHE A 154 5.01 -15.78 2.69
N TYR A 155 4.44 -16.76 1.97
CA TYR A 155 3.09 -17.26 2.27
C TYR A 155 3.02 -17.98 3.62
N ALA A 156 4.07 -18.74 4.00
CA ALA A 156 4.14 -19.35 5.32
C ALA A 156 4.11 -18.30 6.44
N LYS A 157 4.80 -17.16 6.26
CA LYS A 157 4.76 -16.04 7.22
C LYS A 157 3.41 -15.33 7.25
N LEU A 158 2.72 -15.22 6.12
CA LEU A 158 1.35 -14.67 6.09
C LEU A 158 0.36 -15.56 6.84
N ALA A 159 0.48 -16.89 6.69
CA ALA A 159 -0.40 -17.87 7.33
C ALA A 159 -0.14 -18.01 8.84
N ALA A 160 1.10 -17.84 9.29
CA ALA A 160 1.50 -18.14 10.66
C ALA A 160 0.91 -17.16 11.70
N ASP A 161 0.52 -17.68 12.86
CA ASP A 161 0.38 -16.89 14.10
C ASP A 161 1.75 -16.77 14.78
N PRO A 162 2.33 -15.57 14.92
CA PRO A 162 3.61 -15.38 15.61
C PRO A 162 3.63 -15.82 17.08
N ALA A 163 2.46 -16.00 17.74
CA ALA A 163 2.37 -16.54 19.09
C ALA A 163 2.27 -18.07 19.15
N GLY A 164 2.35 -18.76 18.01
CA GLY A 164 2.24 -20.22 17.94
C GLY A 164 0.81 -20.77 17.94
N GLY A 165 -0.19 -19.93 17.66
CA GLY A 165 -1.55 -20.39 17.34
C GLY A 165 -1.63 -21.09 15.98
N GLU A 166 -2.84 -21.54 15.64
CA GLU A 166 -3.10 -22.25 14.38
C GLU A 166 -2.86 -21.33 13.18
N ALA A 167 -2.13 -21.83 12.18
CA ALA A 167 -1.90 -21.12 10.94
C ALA A 167 -3.18 -21.10 10.09
N ALA A 168 -3.40 -20.04 9.31
CA ALA A 168 -4.46 -20.04 8.32
C ALA A 168 -4.25 -21.15 7.30
N SER A 169 -5.32 -21.86 6.92
CA SER A 169 -5.32 -22.75 5.76
C SER A 169 -4.97 -21.97 4.48
N ASP A 170 -4.40 -22.64 3.49
CA ASP A 170 -4.11 -22.04 2.18
C ASP A 170 -5.38 -21.43 1.55
N GLU A 171 -6.53 -22.08 1.67
CA GLU A 171 -7.81 -21.59 1.13
C GLU A 171 -8.21 -20.24 1.75
N LYS A 172 -8.29 -20.18 3.09
CA LYS A 172 -8.57 -18.93 3.83
C LYS A 172 -7.55 -17.83 3.48
N LEU A 173 -6.25 -18.15 3.51
CA LEU A 173 -5.22 -17.16 3.22
C LEU A 173 -5.38 -16.56 1.82
N ASN A 174 -5.62 -17.40 0.81
CA ASN A 174 -5.81 -16.92 -0.56
C ASN A 174 -7.09 -16.08 -0.68
N GLU A 175 -8.19 -16.51 -0.08
CA GLU A 175 -9.47 -15.77 -0.10
C GLU A 175 -9.33 -14.40 0.58
N ASP A 176 -8.71 -14.34 1.75
CA ASP A 176 -8.53 -13.09 2.49
C ASP A 176 -7.57 -12.15 1.79
N LEU A 177 -6.49 -12.68 1.20
CA LEU A 177 -5.55 -11.88 0.41
C LEU A 177 -6.23 -11.32 -0.86
N ASP A 178 -7.05 -12.12 -1.56
CA ASP A 178 -7.80 -11.64 -2.73
C ASP A 178 -8.79 -10.53 -2.37
N LYS A 179 -9.53 -10.69 -1.25
CA LYS A 179 -10.42 -9.64 -0.73
C LYS A 179 -9.65 -8.37 -0.37
N TRP A 180 -8.54 -8.51 0.34
CA TRP A 180 -7.68 -7.39 0.74
C TRP A 180 -7.16 -6.64 -0.50
N LEU A 181 -6.72 -7.37 -1.53
CA LEU A 181 -6.22 -6.79 -2.78
C LEU A 181 -7.32 -6.10 -3.58
N ALA A 182 -8.54 -6.66 -3.62
CA ALA A 182 -9.67 -6.04 -4.28
C ALA A 182 -10.04 -4.69 -3.63
N GLY A 183 -10.05 -4.63 -2.29
CA GLY A 183 -10.28 -3.37 -1.56
C GLY A 183 -9.18 -2.34 -1.83
N LEU A 184 -7.91 -2.76 -1.81
CA LEU A 184 -6.77 -1.88 -2.09
C LEU A 184 -6.83 -1.32 -3.52
N ASP A 185 -7.08 -2.19 -4.50
CA ASP A 185 -7.17 -1.79 -5.92
C ASP A 185 -8.31 -0.80 -6.16
N ALA A 186 -9.47 -1.02 -5.54
CA ALA A 186 -10.61 -0.11 -5.63
C ALA A 186 -10.28 1.29 -5.09
N ILE A 187 -9.63 1.37 -3.93
CA ILE A 187 -9.21 2.65 -3.33
C ILE A 187 -8.15 3.33 -4.19
N VAL A 188 -7.11 2.61 -4.58
CA VAL A 188 -6.01 3.16 -5.40
C VAL A 188 -6.55 3.71 -6.71
N THR A 189 -7.37 2.93 -7.41
CA THR A 189 -7.98 3.33 -8.68
C THR A 189 -8.84 4.57 -8.52
N ARG A 190 -9.72 4.60 -7.51
CA ARG A 190 -10.60 5.75 -7.23
C ARG A 190 -9.81 7.02 -6.97
N ILE A 191 -8.85 6.98 -6.05
CA ILE A 191 -8.14 8.19 -5.64
C ILE A 191 -7.17 8.64 -6.75
N GLN A 192 -6.53 7.73 -7.47
CA GLN A 192 -5.71 8.11 -8.63
C GLN A 192 -6.55 8.80 -9.72
N ALA A 193 -7.74 8.30 -10.03
CA ALA A 193 -8.66 8.95 -10.97
C ALA A 193 -9.01 10.37 -10.51
N PHE A 194 -9.35 10.53 -9.23
CA PHE A 194 -9.61 11.84 -8.62
C PHE A 194 -8.41 12.81 -8.75
N TYR A 195 -7.18 12.33 -8.56
CA TYR A 195 -5.97 13.15 -8.75
C TYR A 195 -5.83 13.66 -10.18
N VAL A 196 -6.08 12.79 -11.16
CA VAL A 196 -5.98 13.11 -12.60
C VAL A 196 -7.08 14.10 -13.00
N GLU A 197 -8.33 13.82 -12.63
CA GLU A 197 -9.48 14.68 -12.94
C GLU A 197 -9.34 16.08 -12.34
N GLY A 198 -8.93 16.14 -11.06
CA GLY A 198 -8.70 17.39 -10.35
C GLY A 198 -7.35 18.06 -10.64
N LYS A 199 -6.47 17.42 -11.43
CA LYS A 199 -5.10 17.86 -11.72
C LYS A 199 -4.28 18.13 -10.45
N TYR A 200 -4.54 17.39 -9.37
CA TYR A 200 -3.91 17.61 -8.07
C TYR A 200 -2.43 17.23 -8.04
N GLU A 201 -1.97 16.45 -9.02
CA GLU A 201 -0.57 16.10 -9.25
C GLU A 201 0.28 17.26 -9.79
N LYS A 202 -0.34 18.34 -10.30
CA LYS A 202 0.39 19.48 -10.84
C LYS A 202 0.92 20.38 -9.72
N GLY A 203 2.18 20.80 -9.86
CA GLY A 203 2.82 21.73 -8.92
C GLY A 203 3.24 21.09 -7.60
N LEU A 204 3.33 19.75 -7.58
CA LEU A 204 3.97 18.96 -6.53
C LEU A 204 5.44 18.69 -6.87
#